data_AF-A0A2H0P9Y6-F1
#
_entry.id   AF-A0A2H0P9Y6-F1
#
_cell.length_a   1.000
_cell.length_b   1.000
_cell.length_c   1.000
_cell.angle_alpha   90.00
_cell.angle_beta   90.00
_cell.angle_gamma   90.00
#
_symmetry.space_group_name_H-M   'P 1'
#
loop_
_entity.id
_entity.type
_entity.pdbx_description
1 polymer ?
#
loop_
_entity_poly.entity_id
_entity_poly.type
_entity_poly.pdbx_seq_one_letter_code
_entity_poly.pdbx_strand_id
1 'polypeptide(L)'
;MLAKGLRPLVTKVDTGSVGGKTVALTASGSDEVSGTIDAQGHGLFTYHFLSGLNGAAADSRGRVTLEGLYGYLVVKVRDEARRQNREQTPQLLQDAGFAGGILLR
;
A
#
# COMPACT_ATOMS: atom_id res chain seq x y z
N MET A 1 -21.48 4.47 -18.82
CA MET A 1 -20.97 5.76 -18.31
C MET A 1 -19.73 5.45 -17.48
N LEU A 2 -18.55 5.92 -17.86
CA LEU A 2 -17.32 5.74 -17.07
C LEU A 2 -17.31 6.73 -15.90
N ALA A 3 -17.09 6.27 -14.67
CA ALA A 3 -17.04 7.13 -13.50
C ALA A 3 -15.90 8.15 -13.61
N LYS A 4 -16.15 9.37 -13.11
CA LYS A 4 -15.20 10.48 -13.12
C LYS A 4 -13.90 10.06 -12.40
N GLY A 5 -12.76 10.17 -13.09
CA GLY A 5 -11.42 9.86 -12.54
C GLY A 5 -10.85 8.50 -12.94
N LEU A 6 -11.62 7.63 -13.61
CA LEU A 6 -11.09 6.37 -14.14
C LEU A 6 -10.16 6.64 -15.33
N ARG A 7 -8.92 6.14 -15.25
CA ARG A 7 -7.96 6.08 -16.38
C ARG A 7 -7.88 4.62 -16.84
N PRO A 8 -8.77 4.17 -17.74
CA PRO A 8 -8.91 2.76 -18.06
C PRO A 8 -7.90 2.36 -19.12
N LEU A 9 -6.65 2.16 -18.68
CA LEU A 9 -5.72 1.27 -19.35
C LEU A 9 -4.75 0.76 -18.29
N VAL A 10 -5.05 -0.40 -17.71
CA VAL A 10 -4.05 -1.14 -16.94
C VAL A 10 -3.54 -2.26 -17.82
N THR A 11 -2.48 -1.98 -18.57
CA THR A 11 -1.62 -3.04 -19.07
C THR A 11 -0.97 -3.66 -17.85
N LYS A 12 -1.27 -4.92 -17.54
CA LYS A 12 -0.62 -5.66 -16.47
C LYS A 12 0.89 -5.43 -16.56
N VAL A 13 1.47 -4.84 -15.52
CA VAL A 13 2.91 -4.56 -15.45
C VAL A 13 3.62 -5.77 -14.85
N ASP A 14 4.72 -6.20 -15.46
CA ASP A 14 5.58 -7.20 -14.85
C ASP A 14 6.30 -6.60 -13.64
N THR A 15 5.88 -7.02 -12.46
CA THR A 15 6.57 -6.71 -11.21
C THR A 15 7.78 -7.64 -11.11
N GLY A 16 8.97 -7.14 -11.43
CA GLY A 16 10.22 -7.88 -11.27
C GLY A 16 10.52 -8.24 -9.81
N SER A 17 11.66 -8.89 -9.56
CA SER A 17 12.12 -9.17 -8.20
C SER A 17 12.92 -8.00 -7.62
N VAL A 18 12.78 -7.79 -6.31
CA VAL A 18 13.62 -6.86 -5.56
C VAL A 18 14.77 -7.66 -4.97
N GLY A 19 16.01 -7.32 -5.33
CA GLY A 19 17.21 -8.00 -4.84
C GLY A 19 17.91 -7.27 -3.69
N GLY A 20 18.61 -8.03 -2.84
CA GLY A 20 19.51 -7.49 -1.81
C GLY A 20 18.79 -6.83 -0.64
N LYS A 21 19.31 -5.69 -0.15
CA LYS A 21 18.79 -4.93 1.00
C LYS A 21 17.72 -3.90 0.64
N THR A 22 16.82 -4.28 -0.25
CA THR A 22 15.79 -3.38 -0.78
C THR A 22 14.42 -3.96 -0.48
N VAL A 23 13.49 -3.07 -0.13
CA VAL A 23 12.07 -3.39 0.02
C VAL A 23 11.28 -2.44 -0.86
N ALA A 24 10.34 -2.97 -1.64
CA ALA A 24 9.39 -2.18 -2.40
C ALA A 24 7.98 -2.39 -1.85
N LEU A 25 7.33 -1.27 -1.50
CA LEU A 25 5.91 -1.20 -1.22
C LEU A 25 5.23 -0.50 -2.39
N THR A 26 4.28 -1.16 -3.05
CA THR A 26 3.53 -0.57 -4.16
C THR A 26 2.16 -0.12 -3.70
N ALA A 27 1.63 0.94 -4.32
CA ALA A 27 0.34 1.50 -3.96
C ALA A 27 -0.85 0.60 -4.36
N SER A 28 -0.67 -0.26 -5.35
CA SER A 28 -1.68 -1.13 -5.95
C SER A 28 -1.03 -2.37 -6.56
N GLY A 29 -1.85 -3.36 -6.90
CA GLY A 29 -1.50 -4.46 -7.78
C GLY A 29 -1.18 -3.98 -9.19
N SER A 30 -0.53 -4.85 -9.98
CA SER A 30 -0.06 -4.50 -11.32
C SER A 30 -1.16 -4.40 -12.38
N ASP A 31 -2.36 -4.88 -12.07
CA ASP A 31 -3.59 -4.79 -12.85
C ASP A 31 -4.64 -3.85 -12.21
N GLU A 32 -4.26 -3.12 -11.16
CA GLU A 32 -5.13 -2.20 -10.42
C GLU A 32 -4.68 -0.74 -10.57
N VAL A 33 -5.59 0.20 -10.31
CA VAL A 33 -5.30 1.65 -10.36
C VAL A 33 -5.24 2.25 -8.97
N SER A 34 -4.19 3.01 -8.68
CA SER A 34 -4.12 3.81 -7.44
C SER A 34 -5.08 5.00 -7.49
N GLY A 35 -5.88 5.17 -6.45
CA GLY A 35 -6.81 6.31 -6.31
C GLY A 35 -6.38 7.35 -5.26
N THR A 36 -7.24 8.35 -5.06
CA THR A 36 -7.09 9.45 -4.10
C THR A 36 -8.11 9.35 -2.98
N ILE A 37 -7.88 10.11 -1.90
CA ILE A 37 -8.94 10.47 -0.94
C ILE A 37 -9.14 11.98 -1.06
N ASP A 38 -10.18 12.38 -1.79
CA ASP A 38 -10.36 13.78 -2.21
C ASP A 38 -10.49 14.74 -1.01
N ALA A 39 -11.10 14.29 0.09
CA ALA A 39 -11.23 15.09 1.31
C ALA A 39 -9.89 15.36 2.01
N GLN A 40 -8.86 14.56 1.74
CA GLN A 40 -7.54 14.65 2.38
C GLN A 40 -6.46 15.18 1.42
N GLY A 41 -6.77 15.39 0.14
CA GLY A 41 -5.86 15.94 -0.85
C GLY A 41 -4.65 15.05 -1.19
N HIS A 42 -4.68 13.77 -0.79
CA HIS A 42 -3.57 12.84 -0.96
C HIS A 42 -3.98 11.60 -1.76
N GLY A 43 -2.99 10.91 -2.34
CA GLY A 43 -3.18 9.54 -2.82
C GLY A 43 -3.61 8.63 -1.67
N LEU A 44 -4.56 7.71 -1.93
CA LEU A 44 -5.13 6.82 -0.92
C LEU A 44 -4.05 6.03 -0.17
N PHE A 45 -3.12 5.42 -0.93
CA PHE A 45 -2.00 4.69 -0.35
C PHE A 45 -1.12 5.61 0.51
N THR A 46 -0.69 6.75 -0.03
CA THR A 46 0.23 7.68 0.65
C THR A 46 -0.36 8.20 1.96
N TYR A 47 -1.65 8.55 1.97
CA TYR A 47 -2.34 8.99 3.18
C TYR A 47 -2.24 7.95 4.31
N HIS A 48 -2.57 6.69 4.01
CA HIS A 48 -2.48 5.62 5.00
C HIS A 48 -1.04 5.25 5.34
N PHE A 49 -0.11 5.28 4.37
CA PHE A 49 1.31 5.03 4.61
C PHE A 49 1.88 5.98 5.66
N LEU A 50 1.65 7.28 5.50
CA LEU A 50 2.10 8.28 6.46
C LEU A 50 1.39 8.13 7.81
N SER A 51 0.09 7.83 7.81
CA SER A 51 -0.67 7.57 9.05
C SER A 51 -0.13 6.35 9.80
N GLY A 52 0.23 5.28 9.08
CA GLY A 52 0.80 4.04 9.62
C GLY A 52 2.16 4.29 10.26
N LEU A 53 3.06 4.99 9.56
CA LEU A 53 4.35 5.43 10.09
C LEU A 53 4.20 6.39 11.29
N ASN A 54 3.14 7.19 11.32
CA ASN A 54 2.84 8.06 12.45
C ASN A 54 2.23 7.32 13.65
N GLY A 55 1.96 6.01 13.52
CA GLY A 55 1.60 5.14 14.64
C GLY A 55 0.29 4.40 14.50
N ALA A 56 -0.47 4.64 13.44
CA ALA A 56 -1.70 3.87 13.20
C ALA A 56 -1.41 2.38 12.94
N ALA A 57 -0.17 2.04 12.56
CA ALA A 57 0.30 0.67 12.38
C ALA A 57 1.19 0.17 13.54
N ALA A 58 1.21 0.87 14.67
CA ALA A 58 2.04 0.49 15.81
C ALA A 58 1.50 -0.77 16.50
N ASP A 59 2.42 -1.63 16.95
CA ASP A 59 2.11 -2.77 17.81
C ASP A 59 1.75 -2.32 19.24
N SER A 60 1.44 -3.28 20.13
CA SER A 60 1.11 -3.01 21.53
C SER A 60 2.25 -2.37 22.33
N ARG A 61 3.46 -2.31 21.78
CA ARG A 61 4.64 -1.65 22.36
C ARG A 61 4.96 -0.32 21.68
N GLY A 62 4.10 0.16 20.78
CA GLY A 62 4.28 1.43 20.07
C GLY A 62 5.21 1.36 18.85
N ARG A 63 5.71 0.18 18.50
CA ARG A 63 6.69 -0.03 17.42
C ARG A 63 5.99 -0.20 16.08
N VAL A 64 6.55 0.37 15.02
CA VAL A 64 6.05 0.12 13.66
C VAL A 64 7.03 -0.81 12.97
N THR A 65 6.57 -2.03 12.66
CA THR A 65 7.34 -2.98 11.84
C THR A 65 6.89 -2.89 10.38
N LEU A 66 7.74 -3.31 9.43
CA LEU A 66 7.37 -3.39 8.02
C LEU A 66 6.14 -4.28 7.80
N GLU A 67 6.09 -5.43 8.47
CA GLU A 67 4.94 -6.36 8.38
C GLU A 67 3.67 -5.74 8.97
N GLY A 68 3.77 -5.06 10.12
CA GLY A 68 2.64 -4.36 10.72
C GLY A 68 2.13 -3.21 9.85
N LEU A 69 3.05 -2.43 9.27
CA LEU A 69 2.73 -1.37 8.32
C LEU A 69 2.04 -1.93 7.08
N TYR A 70 2.56 -3.00 6.50
CA TYR A 70 1.96 -3.66 5.34
C TYR A 70 0.55 -4.20 5.65
N GLY A 71 0.38 -4.92 6.77
CA GLY A 71 -0.93 -5.42 7.19
C GLY A 71 -1.95 -4.30 7.39
N TYR A 72 -1.55 -3.20 8.04
CA TYR A 72 -2.37 -2.01 8.18
C TYR A 72 -2.77 -1.40 6.82
N LEU A 73 -1.80 -1.27 5.90
CA LEU A 73 -2.01 -0.72 4.56
C LEU A 73 -3.01 -1.56 3.75
N VAL A 74 -2.84 -2.88 3.75
CA VAL A 74 -3.73 -3.80 3.03
C VAL A 74 -5.18 -3.63 3.49
N VAL A 75 -5.42 -3.55 4.80
CA VAL A 75 -6.78 -3.37 5.33
C VAL A 75 -7.34 -2.00 4.94
N LYS A 76 -6.63 -0.92 5.27
CA LYS A 76 -7.17 0.44 5.09
C LYS A 76 -7.35 0.84 3.64
N VAL A 77 -6.37 0.52 2.79
CA VAL A 77 -6.43 0.89 1.36
C VAL A 77 -7.54 0.11 0.67
N ARG A 78 -7.70 -1.20 0.93
CA ARG A 78 -8.77 -1.99 0.31
C ARG A 78 -10.15 -1.54 0.74
N ASP A 79 -10.35 -1.29 2.03
CA ASP A 79 -11.63 -0.84 2.57
C ASP A 79 -12.07 0.49 1.93
N GLU A 80 -11.16 1.46 1.84
CA GLU A 80 -11.46 2.77 1.27
C GLU A 80 -11.61 2.73 -0.26
N ALA A 81 -10.81 1.93 -0.96
CA ALA A 81 -10.96 1.70 -2.39
C ALA A 81 -12.34 1.10 -2.72
N ARG A 82 -12.78 0.11 -1.96
CA ARG A 82 -14.09 -0.54 -2.15
C ARG A 82 -15.26 0.41 -1.96
N ARG A 83 -15.17 1.36 -1.01
CA ARG A 83 -16.17 2.43 -0.84
C ARG A 83 -16.30 3.32 -2.07
N GLN A 84 -15.26 3.40 -2.88
CA GLN A 84 -15.22 4.15 -4.13
C GLN A 84 -15.44 3.26 -5.37
N ASN A 85 -15.94 2.02 -5.19
CA ASN A 85 -16.21 1.04 -6.25
C ASN A 85 -14.97 0.70 -7.11
N ARG A 86 -13.81 0.56 -6.47
CA ARG A 86 -12.55 0.15 -7.11
C ARG A 86 -11.80 -0.85 -6.23
N GLU A 87 -10.91 -1.62 -6.84
CA GLU A 87 -9.94 -2.44 -6.12
C GLU A 87 -8.59 -1.71 -6.10
N GLN A 88 -7.92 -1.77 -4.95
CA GLN A 88 -6.57 -1.29 -4.76
C GLN A 88 -5.94 -2.05 -3.59
N THR A 89 -4.94 -2.86 -3.90
CA THR A 89 -4.29 -3.80 -3.00
C THR A 89 -2.79 -3.51 -2.99
N PRO A 90 -2.28 -2.84 -1.93
CA PRO A 90 -0.85 -2.64 -1.78
C PRO A 90 -0.08 -3.96 -1.85
N GLN A 91 1.11 -3.96 -2.46
CA GLN A 91 1.99 -5.13 -2.50
C GLN A 91 3.27 -4.84 -1.73
N LEU A 92 3.83 -5.90 -1.14
CA LEU A 92 5.15 -5.89 -0.52
C LEU A 92 6.06 -6.85 -1.28
N LEU A 93 7.12 -6.32 -1.88
CA LEU A 93 8.17 -7.08 -2.53
C LEU A 93 9.46 -6.92 -1.73
N GLN A 94 10.03 -8.04 -1.31
CA GLN A 94 11.28 -8.10 -0.55
C GLN A 94 12.00 -9.40 -0.86
N ASP A 95 13.32 -9.41 -0.65
CA ASP A 95 14.11 -10.63 -0.74
C ASP A 95 13.72 -11.61 0.39
N ALA A 96 13.69 -12.91 0.09
CA ALA A 96 13.38 -13.96 1.06
C ALA A 96 14.41 -14.02 2.21
N GLY A 97 15.63 -13.50 1.98
CA GLY A 97 16.66 -13.34 3.00
C GLY A 97 16.33 -12.33 4.11
N PHE A 98 15.27 -11.51 3.94
CA PHE A 98 14.83 -10.49 4.90
C PHE A 98 13.84 -11.01 5.97
N ALA A 99 14.02 -12.25 6.43
CA ALA A 99 13.13 -12.92 7.40
C ALA A 99 13.16 -12.32 8.83
N GLY A 100 14.04 -11.35 9.11
CA GLY A 100 14.27 -10.82 10.46
C GLY A 100 13.27 -9.79 10.99
N GLY A 101 12.28 -9.36 10.21
CA GLY A 101 11.35 -8.29 10.56
C GLY A 101 12.05 -6.92 10.65
N ILE A 102 11.65 -5.97 9.79
CA ILE A 102 12.25 -4.63 9.79
C ILE A 102 11.50 -3.75 10.80
N LEU A 103 12.21 -3.24 11.81
CA LEU A 103 11.70 -2.16 12.66
C LEU A 103 11.89 -0.82 11.95
N LEU A 104 10.80 -0.08 11.77
CA LEU A 104 10.80 1.23 11.10
C LEU A 104 10.81 2.38 12.10
N ARG A 105 10.20 2.20 13.27
CA ARG A 105 10.25 3.12 14.41
C ARG A 105 9.96 2.40 15.73
#